data_AF-A0A968MGX9-F1
#
_entry.id   AF-A0A968MGX9-F1
#
_cell.length_a   1.000
_cell.length_b   1.000
_cell.length_c   1.000
_cell.angle_alpha   90.00
_cell.angle_beta   90.00
_cell.angle_gamma   90.00
#
_symmetry.space_group_name_H-M   'P 1'
#
loop_
_entity.id
_entity.type
_entity.pdbx_description
1 polymer ?
#
loop_
_entity_poly.entity_id
_entity_poly.type
_entity_poly.pdbx_seq_one_letter_code
_entity_poly.pdbx_strand_id
1 'polypeptide(L)'
;MTNISHEIRLPMNSIVGFAELINIGNISAESRKEYIRIIKQQSNQLLKFIDDISEFAKFESGAIKINKTPCNLNLLLNELLIYFNQQKKLQKKEHIELNVSIPDKKGIVIYTDTGRLHQLFSNILDNAIKFTEKGHVNFGYSEKDGKIEFFVKDTGIGLTKEEQKFVFDRFKTHEETITRKYEGGGLGLTIARGIAKLLGGKIWIDSEPGKGSAFYFNIPFEPAPDEKANLIEEEQVVNVYNWKGKIMLVVEDDEVNYKFIETVLSENQAKVLRAENGLQAIELCKTINRLDIILMDIKMPKMDGFEATRQIRKINKSIPIIAQTAYATEEDRDNCLAVGCNDQVAKPINIEELLLKINRLLMS
;
A
#
# COMPACT_ATOMS: atom_id res chain seq x y z
N MET A 1 2.75 -21.41 21.40
CA MET A 1 2.40 -20.21 22.21
C MET A 1 3.61 -19.54 22.84
N THR A 2 4.71 -20.25 23.12
CA THR A 2 5.92 -19.71 23.78
C THR A 2 6.62 -18.56 23.03
N ASN A 3 6.62 -18.57 21.69
CA ASN A 3 7.27 -17.50 20.88
C ASN A 3 6.43 -16.21 20.80
N ILE A 4 5.09 -16.30 20.80
CA ILE A 4 4.21 -15.12 20.74
C ILE A 4 4.39 -14.24 21.98
N SER A 5 4.43 -14.86 23.17
CA SER A 5 4.65 -14.12 24.41
C SER A 5 6.05 -13.51 24.51
N HIS A 6 7.04 -14.02 23.77
CA HIS A 6 8.39 -13.43 23.71
C HIS A 6 8.42 -12.21 22.78
N GLU A 7 7.85 -12.37 21.57
CA GLU A 7 7.73 -11.29 20.57
C GLU A 7 6.86 -10.12 21.04
N ILE A 8 5.90 -10.33 21.93
CA ILE A 8 5.13 -9.23 22.57
C ILE A 8 5.95 -8.58 23.69
N ARG A 9 6.68 -9.37 24.49
CA ARG A 9 7.40 -8.85 25.66
C ARG A 9 8.56 -7.94 25.29
N LEU A 10 9.27 -8.21 24.19
CA LEU A 10 10.41 -7.42 23.76
C LEU A 10 10.06 -5.94 23.46
N PRO A 11 9.13 -5.63 22.53
CA PRO A 11 8.74 -4.26 22.25
C PRO A 11 8.07 -3.59 23.45
N MET A 12 7.28 -4.35 24.23
CA MET A 12 6.67 -3.85 25.47
C MET A 12 7.71 -3.41 26.51
N ASN A 13 8.76 -4.21 26.73
CA ASN A 13 9.84 -3.88 27.66
C ASN A 13 10.62 -2.64 27.18
N SER A 14 10.84 -2.49 25.88
CA SER A 14 11.45 -1.27 25.32
C SER A 14 10.55 -0.04 25.53
N ILE A 15 9.25 -0.14 25.28
CA ILE A 15 8.30 0.96 25.50
C ILE A 15 8.32 1.41 26.96
N VAL A 16 8.19 0.46 27.90
CA VAL A 16 8.20 0.75 29.34
C VAL A 16 9.54 1.35 29.77
N GLY A 17 10.66 0.74 29.36
CA GLY A 17 12.00 1.20 29.73
C GLY A 17 12.30 2.62 29.21
N PHE A 18 11.98 2.92 27.95
CA PHE A 18 12.18 4.27 27.42
C PHE A 18 11.20 5.28 28.03
N ALA A 19 9.99 4.88 28.42
CA ALA A 19 9.06 5.75 29.14
C ALA A 19 9.58 6.08 30.56
N GLU A 20 10.18 5.11 31.25
CA GLU A 20 10.84 5.33 32.55
C GLU A 20 12.04 6.28 32.41
N LEU A 21 12.88 6.10 31.39
CA LEU A 21 14.01 6.98 31.09
C LEU A 21 13.58 8.44 30.81
N ILE A 22 12.39 8.64 30.23
CA ILE A 22 11.82 9.98 30.02
C ILE A 22 11.46 10.65 31.36
N ASN A 23 11.04 9.86 32.35
CA ASN A 23 10.64 10.37 33.66
C ASN A 23 11.83 10.72 34.57
N ILE A 24 13.03 10.26 34.24
CA ILE A 24 14.26 10.64 34.95
C ILE A 24 14.57 12.09 34.57
N GLY A 25 14.34 13.04 35.48
CA GLY A 25 14.30 14.49 35.19
C GLY A 25 15.55 15.16 34.60
N ASN A 26 16.63 14.43 34.32
CA ASN A 26 17.93 14.98 33.89
C ASN A 26 18.35 14.57 32.45
N ILE A 27 17.39 14.43 31.54
CA ILE A 27 17.62 14.12 30.11
C ILE A 27 17.58 15.37 29.22
N SER A 28 18.48 15.40 28.24
CA SER A 28 18.52 16.43 27.20
C SER A 28 17.26 16.40 26.31
N ALA A 29 16.97 17.53 25.65
CA ALA A 29 15.87 17.61 24.69
C ALA A 29 16.04 16.64 23.50
N GLU A 30 17.28 16.40 23.08
CA GLU A 30 17.61 15.51 21.97
C GLU A 30 17.35 14.04 22.34
N SER A 31 17.85 13.62 23.52
CA SER A 31 17.59 12.26 24.04
C SER A 31 16.10 12.03 24.28
N ARG A 32 15.37 13.04 24.77
CA ARG A 32 13.91 12.95 24.95
C ARG A 32 13.18 12.70 23.62
N LYS A 33 13.53 13.43 22.56
CA LYS A 33 12.96 13.23 21.21
C LYS A 33 13.27 11.83 20.69
N GLU A 34 14.51 11.37 20.88
CA GLU A 34 14.93 10.03 20.45
C GLU A 34 14.17 8.93 21.19
N TYR A 35 13.98 9.05 22.51
CA TYR A 35 13.21 8.08 23.29
C TYR A 35 11.73 8.05 22.88
N ILE A 36 11.11 9.21 22.65
CA ILE A 36 9.74 9.30 22.12
C ILE A 36 9.66 8.62 20.74
N ARG A 37 10.67 8.83 19.87
CA ARG A 37 10.75 8.19 18.56
C ARG A 37 10.81 6.67 18.69
N ILE A 38 11.64 6.15 19.59
CA ILE A 38 11.77 4.71 19.85
C ILE A 38 10.44 4.14 20.37
N ILE A 39 9.80 4.79 21.36
CA ILE A 39 8.50 4.37 21.89
C ILE A 39 7.45 4.27 20.78
N LYS A 40 7.35 5.30 19.92
CA LYS A 40 6.41 5.29 18.79
C LYS A 40 6.70 4.16 17.82
N GLN A 41 7.97 3.96 17.47
CA GLN A 41 8.38 2.89 16.56
C GLN A 41 8.02 1.50 17.12
N GLN A 42 8.32 1.25 18.39
CA GLN A 42 8.01 -0.02 19.07
C GLN A 42 6.50 -0.23 19.22
N SER A 43 5.73 0.84 19.50
CA SER A 43 4.27 0.76 19.57
C SER A 43 3.65 0.39 18.22
N ASN A 44 4.12 1.02 17.14
CA ASN A 44 3.65 0.72 15.78
C ASN A 44 4.02 -0.71 15.36
N GLN A 45 5.21 -1.20 15.72
CA GLN A 45 5.61 -2.58 15.47
C GLN A 45 4.71 -3.58 16.22
N LEU A 46 4.38 -3.29 17.49
CA LEU A 46 3.48 -4.12 18.27
C LEU A 46 2.07 -4.15 17.68
N LEU A 47 1.54 -3.01 17.24
CA LEU A 47 0.24 -2.93 16.56
C LEU A 47 0.25 -3.77 15.28
N LYS A 48 1.26 -3.62 14.41
CA LYS A 48 1.42 -4.44 13.21
C LYS A 48 1.46 -5.93 13.55
N PHE A 49 2.17 -6.30 14.61
CA PHE A 49 2.25 -7.69 15.06
C PHE A 49 0.91 -8.26 15.53
N ILE A 50 0.11 -7.47 16.26
CA ILE A 50 -1.23 -7.85 16.68
C ILE A 50 -2.14 -8.02 15.47
N ASP A 51 -2.07 -7.10 14.51
CA ASP A 51 -2.82 -7.16 13.26
C ASP A 51 -2.45 -8.42 12.46
N ASP A 52 -1.16 -8.72 12.33
CA ASP A 52 -0.64 -9.93 11.68
C ASP A 52 -1.16 -11.21 12.34
N ILE A 53 -1.22 -11.27 13.68
CA ILE A 53 -1.79 -12.41 14.42
C ILE A 53 -3.30 -12.54 14.16
N SER A 54 -4.03 -11.42 14.22
CA SER A 54 -5.48 -11.39 14.02
C SER A 54 -5.85 -11.85 12.62
N GLU A 55 -5.12 -11.36 11.62
CA GLU A 55 -5.29 -11.76 10.23
C GLU A 55 -4.93 -13.22 10.01
N PHE A 56 -3.83 -13.67 10.59
CA PHE A 56 -3.43 -15.07 10.55
C PHE A 56 -4.50 -15.99 11.18
N ALA A 57 -5.09 -15.60 12.31
CA ALA A 57 -6.18 -16.36 12.94
C ALA A 57 -7.45 -16.41 12.06
N LYS A 58 -7.78 -15.31 11.36
CA LYS A 58 -8.86 -15.29 10.37
C LYS A 58 -8.55 -16.23 9.19
N PHE A 59 -7.29 -16.34 8.82
CA PHE A 59 -6.83 -17.24 7.78
C PHE A 59 -7.04 -18.71 8.17
N GLU A 60 -6.61 -19.13 9.37
CA GLU A 60 -6.77 -20.51 9.82
C GLU A 60 -8.23 -20.93 10.02
N SER A 61 -9.05 -20.00 10.49
CA SER A 61 -10.48 -20.26 10.70
C SER A 61 -11.29 -20.30 9.40
N GLY A 62 -10.69 -19.96 8.25
CA GLY A 62 -11.40 -19.82 6.98
C GLY A 62 -12.41 -18.67 6.96
N ALA A 63 -12.31 -17.74 7.91
CA ALA A 63 -13.23 -16.61 8.04
C ALA A 63 -12.99 -15.51 6.99
N ILE A 64 -11.88 -15.57 6.26
CA ILE A 64 -11.55 -14.61 5.21
C ILE A 64 -12.36 -14.94 3.94
N LYS A 65 -13.22 -14.01 3.55
CA LYS A 65 -13.89 -14.03 2.24
C LYS A 65 -13.01 -13.32 1.21
N ILE A 66 -12.85 -13.94 0.05
CA ILE A 66 -12.15 -13.34 -1.11
C ILE A 66 -13.13 -12.42 -1.82
N ASN A 67 -12.71 -11.19 -2.10
CA ASN A 67 -13.49 -10.28 -2.93
C ASN A 67 -12.78 -10.07 -4.27
N LYS A 68 -13.14 -10.86 -5.28
CA LYS A 68 -12.52 -10.76 -6.61
C LYS A 68 -13.06 -9.54 -7.37
N THR A 69 -12.15 -8.72 -7.87
CA THR A 69 -12.40 -7.57 -8.74
C THR A 69 -11.46 -7.62 -9.94
N PRO A 70 -11.74 -6.90 -11.04
CA PRO A 70 -10.73 -6.65 -12.06
C PRO A 70 -9.49 -5.99 -11.45
N CYS A 71 -8.31 -6.48 -11.81
CA CYS A 71 -7.03 -6.02 -11.28
C CYS A 71 -6.04 -5.84 -12.44
N ASN A 72 -5.69 -4.58 -12.73
CA ASN A 72 -4.61 -4.25 -13.65
C ASN A 72 -3.24 -4.45 -12.97
N LEU A 73 -2.53 -5.48 -13.40
CA LEU A 73 -1.25 -5.86 -12.81
C LEU A 73 -0.18 -4.79 -12.94
N ASN A 74 -0.15 -4.08 -14.07
CA ASN A 74 0.88 -3.08 -14.33
C ASN A 74 0.71 -1.89 -13.37
N LEU A 75 -0.54 -1.47 -13.15
CA LEU A 75 -0.87 -0.39 -12.21
C LEU A 75 -0.53 -0.77 -10.77
N LEU A 76 -0.93 -1.98 -10.33
CA LEU A 76 -0.62 -2.49 -9.00
C LEU A 76 0.90 -2.51 -8.73
N LEU A 77 1.68 -2.99 -9.70
CA LEU A 77 3.14 -3.08 -9.55
C LEU A 77 3.81 -1.70 -9.54
N ASN A 78 3.29 -0.74 -10.30
CA ASN A 78 3.78 0.64 -10.27
C ASN A 78 3.43 1.35 -8.94
N GLU A 79 2.25 1.08 -8.37
CA GLU A 79 1.88 1.56 -7.02
C GLU A 79 2.89 1.06 -5.98
N LEU A 80 3.16 -0.25 -5.98
CA LEU A 80 4.16 -0.87 -5.12
C LEU A 80 5.55 -0.26 -5.32
N LEU A 81 5.95 0.02 -6.56
CA LEU A 81 7.24 0.65 -6.87
C LEU A 81 7.36 2.03 -6.21
N ILE A 82 6.32 2.87 -6.33
CA ILE A 82 6.30 4.21 -5.77
C ILE A 82 6.35 4.14 -4.24
N TYR A 83 5.48 3.32 -3.63
CA TYR A 83 5.39 3.14 -2.19
C TYR A 83 6.74 2.69 -1.59
N PHE A 84 7.33 1.62 -2.14
CA PHE A 84 8.57 1.07 -1.61
C PHE A 84 9.79 1.95 -1.86
N ASN A 85 9.79 2.79 -2.91
CA ASN A 85 10.84 3.78 -3.11
C ASN A 85 10.84 4.87 -2.02
N GLN A 86 9.68 5.27 -1.50
CA GLN A 86 9.62 6.18 -0.34
C GLN A 86 9.98 5.47 0.97
N GLN A 87 9.50 4.23 1.17
CA GLN A 87 9.85 3.46 2.37
C GLN A 87 11.36 3.26 2.51
N LYS A 88 12.06 2.99 1.40
CA LYS A 88 13.53 2.95 1.36
C LYS A 88 14.18 4.25 1.87
N LYS A 89 13.64 5.43 1.52
CA LYS A 89 14.14 6.72 2.01
C LYS A 89 14.01 6.83 3.53
N LEU A 90 12.82 6.49 4.06
CA LEU A 90 12.56 6.50 5.50
C LEU A 90 13.48 5.54 6.27
N GLN A 91 13.83 4.40 5.66
CA GLN A 91 14.73 3.40 6.23
C GLN A 91 16.22 3.69 5.96
N LYS A 92 16.58 4.81 5.33
CA LYS A 92 17.95 5.16 4.91
C LYS A 92 18.59 4.08 4.03
N LYS A 93 17.79 3.48 3.15
CA LYS A 93 18.15 2.44 2.17
C LYS A 93 18.00 2.93 0.72
N GLU A 94 18.25 4.22 0.49
CA GLU A 94 18.15 4.86 -0.84
C GLU A 94 19.12 4.26 -1.86
N HIS A 95 20.24 3.71 -1.38
CA HIS A 95 21.27 3.06 -2.20
C HIS A 95 20.88 1.68 -2.74
N ILE A 96 19.73 1.13 -2.35
CA ILE A 96 19.20 -0.12 -2.92
C ILE A 96 18.35 0.25 -4.13
N GLU A 97 18.70 -0.21 -5.32
CA GLU A 97 17.87 0.01 -6.51
C GLU A 97 16.60 -0.83 -6.42
N LEU A 98 15.45 -0.26 -6.78
CA LEU A 98 14.18 -0.99 -6.82
C LEU A 98 13.61 -0.86 -8.23
N ASN A 99 13.46 -2.00 -8.90
CA ASN A 99 13.08 -2.09 -10.29
C ASN A 99 11.80 -2.91 -10.44
N VAL A 100 10.93 -2.48 -11.34
CA VAL A 100 9.74 -3.24 -11.75
C VAL A 100 9.95 -3.81 -13.14
N SER A 101 9.62 -5.08 -13.34
CA SER A 101 9.74 -5.78 -14.62
C SER A 101 8.37 -6.24 -15.09
N ILE A 102 7.89 -5.61 -16.17
CA ILE A 102 6.56 -5.83 -16.74
C ILE A 102 6.73 -6.16 -18.24
N PRO A 103 6.12 -7.22 -18.78
CA PRO A 103 6.16 -7.52 -20.21
C PRO A 103 5.52 -6.40 -21.06
N ASP A 104 6.00 -6.19 -22.29
CA ASP A 104 5.56 -5.14 -23.25
C ASP A 104 4.08 -5.21 -23.72
N LYS A 105 3.23 -6.00 -23.06
CA LYS A 105 1.79 -6.08 -23.36
C LYS A 105 1.03 -4.95 -22.64
N LYS A 106 0.07 -4.35 -23.34
CA LYS A 106 -0.89 -3.40 -22.75
C LYS A 106 -1.62 -4.08 -21.58
N GLY A 107 -1.54 -3.45 -20.40
CA GLY A 107 -2.16 -3.79 -19.11
C GLY A 107 -2.93 -5.12 -19.04
N ILE A 108 -2.30 -6.16 -18.50
CA ILE A 108 -3.00 -7.41 -18.19
C ILE A 108 -3.96 -7.15 -17.02
N VAL A 109 -5.25 -7.41 -17.26
CA VAL A 109 -6.29 -7.38 -16.23
C VAL A 109 -6.62 -8.82 -15.85
N ILE A 110 -6.55 -9.12 -14.56
CA ILE A 110 -6.95 -10.43 -14.01
C ILE A 110 -8.10 -10.27 -13.02
N TYR A 111 -8.95 -11.28 -12.89
CA TYR A 111 -10.04 -11.28 -11.91
C TYR A 111 -9.56 -11.90 -10.58
N THR A 112 -9.17 -11.05 -9.63
CA THR A 112 -8.57 -11.47 -8.35
C THR A 112 -8.90 -10.49 -7.23
N ASP A 113 -8.54 -10.82 -5.99
CA ASP A 113 -8.62 -9.86 -4.89
C ASP A 113 -7.39 -8.97 -4.89
N THR A 114 -7.53 -7.74 -5.40
CA THR A 114 -6.44 -6.76 -5.57
C THR A 114 -5.74 -6.44 -4.25
N GLY A 115 -6.51 -6.30 -3.15
CA GLY A 115 -5.94 -6.00 -1.84
C GLY A 115 -5.08 -7.14 -1.32
N ARG A 116 -5.52 -8.39 -1.51
CA ARG A 116 -4.74 -9.57 -1.15
C ARG A 116 -3.50 -9.74 -2.02
N LEU A 117 -3.60 -9.51 -3.32
CA LEU A 117 -2.45 -9.56 -4.20
C LEU A 117 -1.41 -8.47 -3.86
N HIS A 118 -1.85 -7.25 -3.58
CA HIS A 118 -0.99 -6.17 -3.07
C HIS A 118 -0.26 -6.61 -1.79
N GLN A 119 -1.00 -7.13 -0.81
CA GLN A 119 -0.43 -7.58 0.45
C GLN A 119 0.58 -8.72 0.29
N LEU A 120 0.31 -9.67 -0.62
CA LEU A 120 1.23 -10.75 -0.95
C LEU A 120 2.57 -10.20 -1.44
N PHE A 121 2.54 -9.23 -2.37
CA PHE A 121 3.72 -8.53 -2.84
C PHE A 121 4.43 -7.78 -1.72
N SER A 122 3.68 -6.97 -0.94
CA SER A 122 4.25 -6.15 0.12
C SER A 122 4.98 -6.96 1.17
N ASN A 123 4.43 -8.12 1.57
CA ASN A 123 5.06 -9.02 2.54
C ASN A 123 6.41 -9.58 2.05
N ILE A 124 6.54 -9.81 0.73
CA ILE A 124 7.78 -10.32 0.14
C ILE A 124 8.77 -9.16 -0.08
N LEU A 125 8.30 -8.01 -0.58
CA LEU A 125 9.11 -6.80 -0.83
C LEU A 125 9.69 -6.19 0.45
N ASP A 126 8.91 -6.15 1.54
CA ASP A 126 9.39 -5.73 2.86
C ASP A 126 10.62 -6.56 3.27
N ASN A 127 10.57 -7.88 3.08
CA ASN A 127 11.69 -8.77 3.39
C ASN A 127 12.87 -8.56 2.44
N ALA A 128 12.62 -8.50 1.13
CA ALA A 128 13.67 -8.26 0.13
C ALA A 128 14.47 -6.99 0.42
N ILE A 129 13.79 -5.87 0.72
CA ILE A 129 14.44 -4.59 1.05
C ILE A 129 15.13 -4.67 2.41
N LYS A 130 14.51 -5.30 3.41
CA LYS A 130 15.08 -5.47 4.76
C LYS A 130 16.41 -6.22 4.73
N PHE A 131 16.50 -7.33 3.99
CA PHE A 131 17.66 -8.22 3.97
C PHE A 131 18.69 -7.91 2.87
N THR A 132 18.42 -6.93 2.01
CA THR A 132 19.40 -6.39 1.06
C THR A 132 20.18 -5.24 1.69
N GLU A 133 21.51 -5.36 1.76
CA GLU A 133 22.38 -4.27 2.22
C GLU A 133 22.92 -3.43 1.08
N LYS A 134 23.20 -4.02 -0.08
CA LYS A 134 23.68 -3.35 -1.31
C LYS A 134 23.15 -4.08 -2.54
N GLY A 135 22.98 -3.37 -3.65
CA GLY A 135 22.52 -3.93 -4.91
C GLY A 135 21.08 -3.53 -5.21
N HIS A 136 20.26 -4.50 -5.63
CA HIS A 136 18.93 -4.21 -6.16
C HIS A 136 17.88 -5.24 -5.76
N VAL A 137 16.63 -4.80 -5.80
CA VAL A 137 15.44 -5.63 -5.72
C VAL A 137 14.66 -5.45 -7.02
N ASN A 138 14.36 -6.54 -7.71
CA ASN A 138 13.55 -6.56 -8.93
C ASN A 138 12.28 -7.38 -8.72
N PHE A 139 11.13 -6.83 -9.05
CA PHE A 139 9.86 -7.53 -8.89
C PHE A 139 8.95 -7.32 -10.10
N GLY A 140 7.98 -8.21 -10.28
CA GLY A 140 7.03 -8.11 -11.37
C GLY A 140 6.40 -9.44 -11.72
N TYR A 141 6.09 -9.63 -13.00
CA TYR A 141 5.55 -10.90 -13.50
C TYR A 141 6.10 -11.25 -14.88
N SER A 142 6.00 -12.53 -15.22
CA SER A 142 6.30 -13.06 -16.55
C SER A 142 5.18 -14.01 -16.98
N GLU A 143 4.94 -14.08 -18.28
CA GLU A 143 4.00 -15.03 -18.85
C GLU A 143 4.79 -16.28 -19.31
N LYS A 144 4.45 -17.44 -18.74
CA LYS A 144 5.02 -18.74 -19.10
C LYS A 144 3.88 -19.73 -19.33
N ASP A 145 3.84 -20.34 -20.51
CA ASP A 145 2.85 -21.37 -20.88
C ASP A 145 1.39 -20.95 -20.63
N GLY A 146 1.04 -19.69 -20.93
CA GLY A 146 -0.30 -19.13 -20.71
C GLY A 146 -0.66 -18.89 -19.24
N LYS A 147 0.33 -18.93 -18.33
CA LYS A 147 0.18 -18.64 -16.91
C LYS A 147 1.02 -17.43 -16.51
N ILE A 148 0.51 -16.68 -15.55
CA ILE A 148 1.23 -15.56 -14.96
C ILE A 148 2.05 -16.08 -13.78
N GLU A 149 3.36 -15.90 -13.86
CA GLU A 149 4.30 -16.16 -12.78
C GLU A 149 4.83 -14.84 -12.24
N PHE A 150 4.50 -14.52 -11.00
CA PHE A 150 4.96 -13.35 -10.29
C PHE A 150 6.28 -13.64 -9.59
N PHE A 151 7.11 -12.62 -9.41
CA PHE A 151 8.39 -12.74 -8.74
C PHE A 151 8.81 -11.50 -7.95
N VAL A 152 9.64 -11.73 -6.94
CA VAL A 152 10.43 -10.71 -6.22
C VAL A 152 11.83 -11.30 -6.05
N LYS A 153 12.84 -10.61 -6.58
CA LYS A 153 14.24 -11.04 -6.59
C LYS A 153 15.10 -9.99 -5.92
N ASP A 154 15.93 -10.40 -4.98
CA ASP A 154 16.84 -9.54 -4.24
C ASP A 154 18.28 -10.03 -4.34
N THR A 155 19.24 -9.12 -4.19
CA THR A 155 20.67 -9.43 -4.10
C THR A 155 21.16 -9.44 -2.64
N GLY A 156 20.30 -9.83 -1.71
CA GLY A 156 20.58 -9.82 -0.27
C GLY A 156 21.42 -11.01 0.21
N ILE A 157 21.30 -11.33 1.49
CA ILE A 157 22.11 -12.37 2.16
C ILE A 157 21.86 -13.79 1.64
N GLY A 158 20.71 -14.02 1.00
CA GLY A 158 20.26 -15.35 0.61
C GLY A 158 19.99 -16.29 1.79
N LEU A 159 19.63 -17.54 1.48
CA LEU A 159 19.22 -18.56 2.44
C LEU A 159 19.84 -19.91 2.10
N THR A 160 20.23 -20.67 3.12
CA THR A 160 20.67 -22.06 3.01
C THR A 160 19.51 -22.99 2.60
N LYS A 161 19.84 -24.21 2.16
CA LYS A 161 18.81 -25.20 1.74
C LYS A 161 17.93 -25.64 2.92
N GLU A 162 18.46 -25.63 4.13
CA GLU A 162 17.73 -25.90 5.37
C GLU A 162 16.76 -24.76 5.68
N GLU A 163 17.20 -23.50 5.60
CA GLU A 163 16.34 -22.34 5.85
C GLU A 163 15.19 -22.25 4.84
N GLN A 164 15.46 -22.53 3.55
CA GLN A 164 14.45 -22.52 2.50
C GLN A 164 13.26 -23.47 2.79
N LYS A 165 13.48 -24.58 3.49
CA LYS A 165 12.41 -25.54 3.84
C LYS A 165 11.42 -24.97 4.86
N PHE A 166 11.88 -24.06 5.71
CA PHE A 166 11.12 -23.55 6.85
C PHE A 166 10.85 -22.04 6.79
N VAL A 167 11.28 -21.34 5.74
CA VAL A 167 11.17 -19.88 5.61
C VAL A 167 9.72 -19.37 5.64
N PHE A 168 8.75 -20.21 5.28
CA PHE A 168 7.32 -19.91 5.33
C PHE A 168 6.64 -20.35 6.62
N ASP A 169 7.37 -20.96 7.56
CA ASP A 169 6.83 -21.46 8.82
C ASP A 169 6.89 -20.40 9.94
N ARG A 170 5.95 -20.51 10.89
CA ARG A 170 5.74 -19.50 11.91
C ARG A 170 6.94 -19.38 12.86
N PHE A 171 7.29 -18.15 13.20
CA PHE A 171 8.20 -17.82 14.32
C PHE A 171 9.54 -18.57 14.30
N LYS A 172 9.99 -19.04 13.12
CA LYS A 172 11.29 -19.67 12.92
C LYS A 172 12.22 -18.69 12.22
N THR A 173 12.81 -17.81 13.01
CA THR A 173 14.05 -17.12 12.65
C THR A 173 15.19 -17.95 13.23
N HIS A 174 16.06 -18.51 12.38
CA HIS A 174 17.17 -19.34 12.86
C HIS A 174 18.12 -18.54 13.76
N GLU A 175 18.52 -19.19 14.85
CA GLU A 175 19.55 -18.95 15.86
C GLU A 175 20.28 -17.57 15.93
N GLU A 176 20.11 -16.96 17.11
CA GLU A 176 20.90 -16.05 17.96
C GLU A 176 22.14 -15.24 17.52
N THR A 177 22.71 -15.34 16.32
CA THR A 177 23.97 -14.63 15.99
C THR A 177 23.91 -13.62 14.86
N ILE A 178 23.00 -13.74 13.89
CA ILE A 178 22.98 -12.85 12.70
C ILE A 178 21.80 -11.86 12.70
N THR A 179 20.73 -12.16 13.44
CA THR A 179 19.44 -11.45 13.37
C THR A 179 19.22 -10.34 14.40
N ARG A 180 20.13 -10.09 15.35
CA ARG A 180 19.99 -8.98 16.33
C ARG A 180 19.89 -7.59 15.66
N LYS A 181 20.26 -7.47 14.38
CA LYS A 181 20.18 -6.21 13.63
C LYS A 181 18.84 -6.02 12.88
N TYR A 182 18.02 -7.06 12.77
CA TYR A 182 16.88 -7.11 11.84
C TYR A 182 15.62 -7.71 12.51
N GLU A 183 15.07 -7.03 13.51
CA GLU A 183 13.80 -7.40 14.17
C GLU A 183 12.61 -7.41 13.19
N GLY A 184 11.78 -8.45 13.25
CA GLY A 184 10.51 -8.56 12.53
C GLY A 184 9.84 -9.89 12.89
N GLY A 185 8.54 -9.85 13.20
CA GLY A 185 7.82 -10.93 13.89
C GLY A 185 7.67 -12.27 13.16
N GLY A 186 8.40 -12.50 12.05
CA GLY A 186 8.45 -13.79 11.34
C GLY A 186 7.13 -14.23 10.68
N LEU A 187 6.12 -13.37 10.65
CA LEU A 187 4.78 -13.69 10.14
C LEU A 187 4.58 -13.31 8.67
N GLY A 188 5.32 -12.32 8.13
CA GLY A 188 5.11 -11.80 6.77
C GLY A 188 5.12 -12.88 5.67
N LEU A 189 6.15 -13.74 5.64
CA LEU A 189 6.21 -14.84 4.65
C LEU A 189 5.18 -15.95 4.93
N THR A 190 4.81 -16.17 6.20
CA THR A 190 3.73 -17.09 6.55
C THR A 190 2.39 -16.58 6.00
N ILE A 191 2.10 -15.28 6.17
CA ILE A 191 0.90 -14.62 5.66
C ILE A 191 0.91 -14.64 4.12
N ALA A 192 2.06 -14.37 3.49
CA ALA A 192 2.23 -14.48 2.04
C ALA A 192 1.86 -15.89 1.54
N ARG A 193 2.36 -16.96 2.18
CA ARG A 193 1.99 -18.34 1.84
C ARG A 193 0.50 -18.60 2.02
N GLY A 194 -0.10 -18.06 3.09
CA GLY A 194 -1.54 -18.10 3.30
C GLY A 194 -2.28 -17.45 2.13
N ILE A 195 -2.02 -16.19 1.86
CA ILE A 195 -2.69 -15.42 0.80
C ILE A 195 -2.57 -16.12 -0.56
N ALA A 196 -1.37 -16.59 -0.93
CA ALA A 196 -1.17 -17.33 -2.17
C ALA A 196 -2.10 -18.55 -2.26
N LYS A 197 -2.21 -19.34 -1.17
CA LYS A 197 -3.12 -20.49 -1.10
C LYS A 197 -4.60 -20.09 -1.17
N LEU A 198 -4.98 -19.01 -0.50
CA LEU A 198 -6.35 -18.48 -0.52
C LEU A 198 -6.74 -18.04 -1.93
N LEU A 199 -5.85 -17.38 -2.66
CA LEU A 199 -6.04 -17.03 -4.06
C LEU A 199 -5.97 -18.25 -5.01
N GLY A 200 -5.85 -19.48 -4.50
CA GLY A 200 -5.81 -20.72 -5.28
C GLY A 200 -4.45 -21.03 -5.90
N GLY A 201 -3.40 -20.33 -5.48
CA GLY A 201 -2.06 -20.38 -6.01
C GLY A 201 -1.04 -21.11 -5.13
N LYS A 202 0.24 -20.99 -5.51
CA LYS A 202 1.38 -21.46 -4.72
C LYS A 202 2.50 -20.42 -4.67
N ILE A 203 3.29 -20.45 -3.60
CA ILE A 203 4.51 -19.66 -3.42
C ILE A 203 5.70 -20.61 -3.25
N TRP A 204 6.86 -20.24 -3.79
CA TRP A 204 8.12 -20.96 -3.63
C TRP A 204 9.30 -20.00 -3.69
N ILE A 205 10.50 -20.51 -3.41
CA ILE A 205 11.73 -19.73 -3.34
C ILE A 205 12.87 -20.46 -4.03
N ASP A 206 13.74 -19.69 -4.68
CA ASP A 206 15.08 -20.11 -5.06
C ASP A 206 16.09 -19.13 -4.44
N SER A 207 17.08 -19.63 -3.70
CA SER A 207 18.02 -18.78 -2.98
C SER A 207 19.36 -19.47 -2.79
N GLU A 208 20.42 -18.68 -2.71
CA GLU A 208 21.77 -19.13 -2.42
C GLU A 208 22.46 -18.15 -1.46
N PRO A 209 23.13 -18.63 -0.40
CA PRO A 209 23.84 -17.77 0.54
C PRO A 209 24.83 -16.83 -0.16
N GLY A 210 24.73 -15.54 0.14
CA GLY A 210 25.57 -14.48 -0.41
C GLY A 210 25.23 -14.03 -1.84
N LYS A 211 24.26 -14.67 -2.52
CA LYS A 211 23.81 -14.27 -3.87
C LYS A 211 22.42 -13.65 -3.90
N GLY A 212 21.64 -13.83 -2.84
CA GLY A 212 20.28 -13.28 -2.70
C GLY A 212 19.18 -14.33 -2.79
N SER A 213 17.94 -13.85 -2.95
CA SER A 213 16.75 -14.71 -2.99
C SER A 213 15.82 -14.31 -4.12
N ALA A 214 15.13 -15.30 -4.67
CA ALA A 214 14.08 -15.15 -5.67
C ALA A 214 12.83 -15.85 -5.17
N PHE A 215 11.87 -15.06 -4.72
CA PHE A 215 10.54 -15.53 -4.36
C PHE A 215 9.65 -15.51 -5.59
N TYR A 216 8.91 -16.59 -5.79
CA TYR A 216 8.00 -16.74 -6.91
C TYR A 216 6.63 -17.15 -6.39
N PHE A 217 5.59 -16.70 -7.06
CA PHE A 217 4.24 -17.21 -6.82
C PHE A 217 3.41 -17.17 -8.10
N ASN A 218 2.35 -17.97 -8.10
CA ASN A 218 1.32 -17.91 -9.13
C ASN A 218 -0.05 -17.87 -8.47
N ILE A 219 -1.03 -17.42 -9.22
CA ILE A 219 -2.46 -17.52 -8.91
C ILE A 219 -3.17 -18.03 -10.17
N PRO A 220 -4.27 -18.80 -10.04
CA PRO A 220 -5.05 -19.25 -11.18
C PRO A 220 -5.47 -18.05 -12.02
N PHE A 221 -5.19 -18.13 -13.32
CA PHE A 221 -5.60 -17.12 -14.27
C PHE A 221 -7.06 -17.37 -14.62
N GLU A 222 -7.95 -16.56 -14.07
CA GLU A 222 -9.32 -16.43 -14.56
C GLU A 222 -9.36 -15.19 -15.46
N PRO A 223 -9.38 -15.35 -16.80
CA PRO A 223 -9.69 -14.24 -17.68
C PRO A 223 -11.08 -13.73 -17.31
N ALA A 224 -11.27 -12.41 -17.28
CA ALA A 224 -12.57 -11.84 -16.96
C ALA A 224 -13.64 -12.40 -17.92
N PRO A 225 -14.80 -12.90 -17.43
CA PRO A 225 -15.76 -13.60 -18.28
C PRO A 225 -16.31 -12.73 -19.43
N ASP A 226 -16.38 -13.33 -20.62
CA ASP A 226 -16.73 -12.69 -21.90
C ASP A 226 -18.13 -12.05 -21.97
N GLU A 227 -19.08 -12.46 -21.11
CA GLU A 227 -20.41 -11.81 -21.08
C GLU A 227 -20.38 -10.42 -20.43
N LYS A 228 -19.32 -10.10 -19.68
CA LYS A 228 -18.96 -8.70 -19.40
C LYS A 228 -17.98 -8.14 -20.40
N ALA A 229 -17.23 -8.95 -21.16
CA ALA A 229 -16.38 -8.45 -22.25
C ALA A 229 -17.19 -7.67 -23.30
N ASN A 230 -18.46 -8.02 -23.57
CA ASN A 230 -19.30 -7.24 -24.49
C ASN A 230 -19.94 -5.98 -23.89
N LEU A 231 -20.01 -5.84 -22.56
CA LEU A 231 -20.28 -4.54 -21.90
C LEU A 231 -19.00 -3.71 -21.71
N ILE A 232 -17.86 -4.37 -21.84
CA ILE A 232 -16.49 -3.85 -21.77
C ILE A 232 -16.01 -3.43 -23.18
N GLU A 233 -16.58 -3.97 -24.27
CA GLU A 233 -16.22 -3.58 -25.64
C GLU A 233 -16.74 -2.18 -26.04
N GLU A 234 -17.82 -1.68 -25.41
CA GLU A 234 -18.30 -0.32 -25.65
C GLU A 234 -17.80 0.73 -24.63
N GLU A 235 -17.29 0.34 -23.45
CA GLU A 235 -16.80 1.30 -22.42
C GLU A 235 -15.40 1.04 -21.84
N GLN A 236 -14.72 -0.05 -22.22
CA GLN A 236 -13.35 -0.37 -21.81
C GLN A 236 -12.43 -0.58 -23.02
N VAL A 237 -12.52 0.33 -23.99
CA VAL A 237 -11.26 0.84 -24.56
C VAL A 237 -10.44 1.29 -23.36
N VAL A 238 -9.17 0.88 -23.28
CA VAL A 238 -8.15 1.49 -22.40
C VAL A 238 -8.47 2.97 -22.26
N ASN A 239 -9.11 3.38 -21.15
CA ASN A 239 -9.57 4.74 -21.02
C ASN A 239 -8.33 5.57 -20.74
N VAL A 240 -7.64 5.93 -21.82
CA VAL A 240 -6.82 7.12 -21.88
C VAL A 240 -7.82 8.25 -21.75
N TYR A 241 -8.17 8.57 -20.50
CA TYR A 241 -8.98 9.74 -20.25
C TYR A 241 -8.16 10.93 -20.73
N ASN A 242 -8.76 11.78 -21.56
CA ASN A 242 -8.11 12.99 -22.01
C ASN A 242 -8.64 14.17 -21.22
N TRP A 243 -7.98 14.45 -20.11
CA TRP A 243 -8.30 15.58 -19.24
C TRP A 243 -7.47 16.81 -19.57
N LYS A 244 -7.01 16.93 -20.82
CA LYS A 244 -6.31 18.13 -21.29
C LYS A 244 -7.14 19.38 -21.02
N GLY A 245 -6.54 20.30 -20.27
CA GLY A 245 -7.19 21.56 -19.88
C GLY A 245 -8.12 21.47 -18.66
N LYS A 246 -8.20 20.30 -18.02
CA LYS A 246 -8.83 20.13 -16.70
C LYS A 246 -7.82 20.42 -15.60
N ILE A 247 -8.26 21.10 -14.56
CA ILE A 247 -7.45 21.42 -13.38
C ILE A 247 -8.04 20.70 -12.17
N MET A 248 -7.28 19.78 -11.60
CA MET A 248 -7.70 18.93 -10.49
C MET A 248 -6.93 19.33 -9.23
N LEU A 249 -7.63 19.48 -8.11
CA LEU A 249 -7.01 19.73 -6.81
C LEU A 249 -6.93 18.42 -6.03
N VAL A 250 -5.72 17.99 -5.68
CA VAL A 250 -5.47 16.86 -4.79
C VAL A 250 -5.13 17.42 -3.41
N VAL A 251 -5.96 17.09 -2.42
CA VAL A 251 -5.76 17.45 -1.02
C VAL A 251 -5.28 16.22 -0.28
N GLU A 252 -3.97 16.17 -0.04
CA GLU A 252 -3.27 15.00 0.52
C GLU A 252 -1.99 15.48 1.22
N ASP A 253 -1.84 15.14 2.51
CA ASP A 253 -0.69 15.50 3.32
C ASP A 253 0.48 14.52 3.15
N ASP A 254 0.21 13.26 2.81
CA ASP A 254 1.27 12.30 2.48
C ASP A 254 1.83 12.51 1.07
N GLU A 255 3.15 12.69 0.98
CA GLU A 255 3.86 12.93 -0.28
C GLU A 255 3.69 11.77 -1.29
N VAL A 256 3.64 10.52 -0.82
CA VAL A 256 3.57 9.38 -1.73
C VAL A 256 2.19 9.19 -2.30
N ASN A 257 1.16 9.28 -1.46
CA ASN A 257 -0.21 9.26 -1.93
C ASN A 257 -0.44 10.40 -2.94
N TYR A 258 0.07 11.60 -2.64
CA TYR A 258 0.00 12.73 -3.57
C TYR A 258 0.69 12.40 -4.89
N LYS A 259 1.95 11.92 -4.86
CA LYS A 259 2.73 11.61 -6.07
C LYS A 259 2.10 10.50 -6.91
N PHE A 260 1.52 9.51 -6.26
CA PHE A 260 0.79 8.43 -6.92
C PHE A 260 -0.42 8.98 -7.69
N ILE A 261 -1.29 9.75 -7.01
CA ILE A 261 -2.45 10.38 -7.63
C ILE A 261 -2.01 11.35 -8.73
N GLU A 262 -1.01 12.20 -8.47
CA GLU A 262 -0.46 13.15 -9.43
C GLU A 262 0.01 12.44 -10.71
N THR A 263 0.73 11.32 -10.58
CA THR A 263 1.21 10.53 -11.72
C THR A 263 0.04 10.02 -12.55
N VAL A 264 -0.92 9.37 -11.90
CA VAL A 264 -2.12 8.81 -12.55
C VAL A 264 -2.93 9.89 -13.29
N LEU A 265 -3.14 11.06 -12.67
CA LEU A 265 -3.90 12.15 -13.28
C LEU A 265 -3.11 12.84 -14.40
N SER A 266 -1.79 13.00 -14.24
CA SER A 266 -0.93 13.67 -15.22
C SER A 266 -0.71 12.83 -16.48
N GLU A 267 -0.64 11.50 -16.36
CA GLU A 267 -0.62 10.57 -17.49
C GLU A 267 -1.89 10.72 -18.37
N ASN A 268 -3.01 11.12 -17.76
CA ASN A 268 -4.28 11.45 -18.43
C ASN A 268 -4.39 12.93 -18.83
N GLN A 269 -3.25 13.65 -18.91
CA GLN A 269 -3.12 15.06 -19.35
C GLN A 269 -3.83 16.10 -18.45
N ALA A 270 -4.22 15.75 -17.24
CA ALA A 270 -4.77 16.72 -16.28
C ALA A 270 -3.66 17.62 -15.72
N LYS A 271 -4.01 18.88 -15.43
CA LYS A 271 -3.17 19.74 -14.59
C LYS A 271 -3.51 19.47 -13.13
N VAL A 272 -2.55 18.98 -12.37
CA VAL A 272 -2.73 18.66 -10.94
C VAL A 272 -2.20 19.80 -10.08
N LEU A 273 -2.97 20.19 -9.07
CA LEU A 273 -2.56 21.11 -8.01
C LEU A 273 -2.63 20.37 -6.67
N ARG A 274 -1.79 20.79 -5.73
CA ARG A 274 -1.76 20.20 -4.38
C ARG A 274 -2.22 21.16 -3.30
N ALA A 275 -2.93 20.63 -2.33
CA ALA A 275 -2.99 21.17 -0.97
C ALA A 275 -2.57 20.09 0.03
N GLU A 276 -1.80 20.45 1.05
CA GLU A 276 -1.35 19.52 2.10
C GLU A 276 -2.32 19.43 3.29
N ASN A 277 -3.41 20.19 3.29
CA ASN A 277 -4.43 20.19 4.36
C ASN A 277 -5.67 20.98 3.92
N GLY A 278 -6.75 20.87 4.70
CA GLY A 278 -8.02 21.54 4.43
C GLY A 278 -7.94 23.07 4.32
N LEU A 279 -7.06 23.73 5.07
CA LEU A 279 -6.93 25.19 5.03
C LEU A 279 -6.38 25.68 3.68
N GLN A 280 -5.31 25.03 3.20
CA GLN A 280 -4.75 25.32 1.87
C GLN A 280 -5.76 24.98 0.76
N ALA A 281 -6.53 23.90 0.90
CA ALA A 281 -7.56 23.55 -0.08
C ALA A 281 -8.64 24.63 -0.19
N ILE A 282 -9.10 25.18 0.95
CA ILE A 282 -10.06 26.29 0.97
C ILE A 282 -9.48 27.54 0.30
N GLU A 283 -8.21 27.86 0.57
CA GLU A 283 -7.54 29.02 -0.03
C GLU A 283 -7.41 28.89 -1.55
N LEU A 284 -7.01 27.71 -2.04
CA LEU A 284 -6.95 27.42 -3.47
C LEU A 284 -8.34 27.48 -4.13
N CYS A 285 -9.39 27.00 -3.45
CA CYS A 285 -10.76 27.11 -3.96
C CYS A 285 -11.28 28.56 -4.03
N LYS A 286 -10.74 29.48 -3.22
CA LYS A 286 -11.09 30.91 -3.28
C LYS A 286 -10.33 31.65 -4.37
N THR A 287 -9.10 31.23 -4.66
CA THR A 287 -8.18 31.93 -5.56
C THR A 287 -8.23 31.40 -6.99
N ILE A 288 -8.58 30.12 -7.16
CA ILE A 288 -8.61 29.45 -8.46
C ILE A 288 -10.05 29.22 -8.89
N ASN A 289 -10.51 30.04 -9.84
CA ASN A 289 -11.89 30.00 -10.33
C ASN A 289 -12.21 28.79 -11.24
N ARG A 290 -11.19 28.09 -11.74
CA ARG A 290 -11.33 27.01 -12.73
C ARG A 290 -10.79 25.70 -12.20
N LEU A 291 -11.28 25.25 -11.05
CA LEU A 291 -11.07 23.88 -10.59
C LEU A 291 -12.22 23.02 -11.12
N ASP A 292 -11.89 21.90 -11.75
CA ASP A 292 -12.85 20.99 -12.34
C ASP A 292 -13.27 19.88 -11.36
N ILE A 293 -12.38 19.46 -10.45
CA ILE A 293 -12.66 18.44 -9.43
C ILE A 293 -11.67 18.54 -8.27
N ILE A 294 -12.09 18.09 -7.08
CA ILE A 294 -11.26 17.98 -5.88
C ILE A 294 -11.22 16.52 -5.42
N LEU A 295 -10.02 15.99 -5.21
CA LEU A 295 -9.79 14.73 -4.49
C LEU A 295 -9.38 15.08 -3.06
N MET A 296 -10.25 14.78 -2.09
CA MET A 296 -10.12 15.26 -0.71
C MET A 296 -9.81 14.10 0.24
N ASP A 297 -8.59 14.02 0.78
CA ASP A 297 -8.35 13.13 1.92
C ASP A 297 -9.18 13.58 3.13
N ILE A 298 -9.82 12.62 3.79
CA ILE A 298 -10.59 12.87 5.01
C ILE A 298 -9.67 13.06 6.22
N LYS A 299 -8.60 12.27 6.34
CA LYS A 299 -7.75 12.29 7.54
C LYS A 299 -6.45 13.03 7.29
N MET A 300 -6.46 14.34 7.56
CA MET A 300 -5.30 15.22 7.41
C MET A 300 -5.04 16.07 8.66
N PRO A 301 -3.79 16.55 8.88
CA PRO A 301 -3.44 17.46 9.96
C PRO A 301 -4.06 18.85 9.76
N LYS A 302 -4.15 19.62 10.86
CA LYS A 302 -4.68 20.99 10.95
C LYS A 302 -6.20 21.13 10.71
N MET A 303 -6.71 20.60 9.60
CA MET A 303 -8.13 20.59 9.27
C MET A 303 -8.43 19.34 8.44
N ASP A 304 -9.39 18.55 8.91
CA ASP A 304 -9.85 17.34 8.25
C ASP A 304 -10.66 17.66 6.97
N GLY A 305 -10.82 16.63 6.13
CA GLY A 305 -11.52 16.76 4.84
C GLY A 305 -13.02 17.00 4.98
N PHE A 306 -13.65 16.61 6.10
CA PHE A 306 -15.07 16.86 6.34
C PHE A 306 -15.34 18.35 6.55
N GLU A 307 -14.60 18.98 7.44
CA GLU A 307 -14.70 20.41 7.69
C GLU A 307 -14.26 21.23 6.47
N ALA A 308 -13.17 20.81 5.79
CA ALA A 308 -12.74 21.45 4.56
C ALA A 308 -13.85 21.42 3.48
N THR A 309 -14.50 20.27 3.29
CA THR A 309 -15.61 20.11 2.34
C THR A 309 -16.78 21.04 2.68
N ARG A 310 -17.18 21.12 3.96
CA ARG A 310 -18.25 22.03 4.41
C ARG A 310 -17.95 23.49 4.09
N GLN A 311 -16.70 23.92 4.27
CA GLN A 311 -16.27 25.29 3.97
C GLN A 311 -16.18 25.53 2.46
N ILE A 312 -15.64 24.58 1.68
CA ILE A 312 -15.59 24.66 0.22
C ILE A 312 -17.01 24.76 -0.36
N ARG A 313 -17.98 24.03 0.18
CA ARG A 313 -19.39 24.10 -0.27
C ARG A 313 -20.04 25.47 -0.06
N LYS A 314 -19.54 26.29 0.88
CA LYS A 314 -19.99 27.69 1.03
C LYS A 314 -19.46 28.59 -0.09
N ILE A 315 -18.33 28.23 -0.69
CA ILE A 315 -17.63 28.98 -1.75
C ILE A 315 -18.11 28.51 -3.13
N ASN A 316 -18.11 27.19 -3.34
CA ASN A 316 -18.51 26.54 -4.57
C ASN A 316 -19.38 25.32 -4.26
N LYS A 317 -20.69 25.46 -4.52
CA LYS A 317 -21.69 24.43 -4.25
C LYS A 317 -21.64 23.26 -5.22
N SER A 318 -21.12 23.47 -6.42
CA SER A 318 -21.25 22.53 -7.55
C SER A 318 -19.96 21.81 -7.91
N ILE A 319 -18.79 22.28 -7.45
CA ILE A 319 -17.53 21.62 -7.78
C ILE A 319 -17.56 20.16 -7.32
N PRO A 320 -17.28 19.18 -8.20
CA PRO A 320 -17.18 17.79 -7.81
C PRO A 320 -16.11 17.57 -6.74
N ILE A 321 -16.46 16.85 -5.67
CA ILE A 321 -15.54 16.46 -4.60
C ILE A 321 -15.63 14.94 -4.42
N ILE A 322 -14.51 14.24 -4.58
CA ILE A 322 -14.37 12.82 -4.26
C ILE A 322 -13.56 12.72 -2.96
N ALA A 323 -14.17 12.15 -1.92
CA ALA A 323 -13.49 11.88 -0.65
C ALA A 323 -12.54 10.68 -0.78
N GLN A 324 -11.40 10.72 -0.10
CA GLN A 324 -10.50 9.58 0.05
C GLN A 324 -10.55 9.12 1.51
N THR A 325 -10.99 7.89 1.75
CA THR A 325 -11.32 7.40 3.10
C THR A 325 -10.49 6.16 3.45
N ALA A 326 -10.12 5.98 4.72
CA ALA A 326 -9.44 4.75 5.17
C ALA A 326 -10.37 3.52 5.22
N TYR A 327 -11.69 3.74 5.15
CA TYR A 327 -12.72 2.71 5.29
C TYR A 327 -13.83 2.92 4.26
N ALA A 328 -14.34 1.82 3.71
CA ALA A 328 -15.38 1.80 2.69
C ALA A 328 -16.76 1.41 3.24
N THR A 329 -17.04 1.72 4.52
CA THR A 329 -18.32 1.34 5.12
C THR A 329 -19.47 2.20 4.58
N GLU A 330 -20.71 1.70 4.69
CA GLU A 330 -21.91 2.49 4.33
C GLU A 330 -22.02 3.75 5.21
N GLU A 331 -21.64 3.67 6.47
CA GLU A 331 -21.63 4.80 7.41
C GLU A 331 -20.64 5.89 6.98
N ASP A 332 -19.43 5.52 6.51
CA ASP A 332 -18.46 6.47 5.97
C ASP A 332 -18.98 7.17 4.71
N ARG A 333 -19.72 6.43 3.87
CA ARG A 333 -20.36 6.97 2.66
C ARG A 333 -21.40 8.02 3.00
N ASP A 334 -22.27 7.72 3.95
CA ASP A 334 -23.32 8.63 4.39
C ASP A 334 -22.72 9.89 5.01
N ASN A 335 -21.65 9.75 5.80
CA ASN A 335 -20.92 10.89 6.35
C ASN A 335 -20.30 11.77 5.26
N CYS A 336 -19.69 11.18 4.23
CA CYS A 336 -19.14 11.93 3.09
C CYS A 336 -20.22 12.68 2.31
N LEU A 337 -21.35 12.02 2.02
CA LEU A 337 -22.47 12.65 1.32
C LEU A 337 -23.11 13.76 2.16
N ALA A 338 -23.25 13.56 3.47
CA ALA A 338 -23.83 14.54 4.39
C ALA A 338 -23.03 15.85 4.48
N VAL A 339 -21.70 15.79 4.32
CA VAL A 339 -20.87 17.01 4.26
C VAL A 339 -20.81 17.66 2.87
N GLY A 340 -21.38 16.99 1.86
CA GLY A 340 -21.50 17.50 0.50
C GLY A 340 -20.49 16.92 -0.50
N CYS A 341 -19.78 15.81 -0.20
CA CYS A 341 -19.01 15.10 -1.22
C CYS A 341 -19.94 14.50 -2.29
N ASN A 342 -19.44 14.36 -3.52
CA ASN A 342 -20.19 13.76 -4.63
C ASN A 342 -19.93 12.26 -4.75
N ASP A 343 -18.75 11.80 -4.34
CA ASP A 343 -18.43 10.38 -4.22
C ASP A 343 -17.29 10.18 -3.21
N GLN A 344 -16.87 8.92 -3.03
CA GLN A 344 -15.71 8.54 -2.22
C GLN A 344 -14.89 7.45 -2.91
N VAL A 345 -13.62 7.32 -2.55
CA VAL A 345 -12.74 6.18 -2.86
C VAL A 345 -12.08 5.70 -1.59
N ALA A 346 -12.01 4.39 -1.41
CA ALA A 346 -11.33 3.81 -0.25
C ALA A 346 -9.81 3.76 -0.48
N LYS A 347 -9.05 3.92 0.59
CA LYS A 347 -7.61 3.69 0.64
C LYS A 347 -7.36 2.21 1.01
N PRO A 348 -6.43 1.50 0.34
CA PRO A 348 -5.58 1.96 -0.76
C PRO A 348 -6.41 2.23 -2.03
N ILE A 349 -6.04 3.28 -2.77
CA ILE A 349 -6.84 3.83 -3.86
C ILE A 349 -6.84 2.87 -5.05
N ASN A 350 -8.02 2.36 -5.42
CA ASN A 350 -8.19 1.67 -6.68
C ASN A 350 -8.21 2.71 -7.83
N ILE A 351 -7.20 2.65 -8.71
CA ILE A 351 -7.05 3.60 -9.83
C ILE A 351 -8.22 3.52 -10.81
N GLU A 352 -8.66 2.33 -11.19
CA GLU A 352 -9.77 2.18 -12.14
C GLU A 352 -11.04 2.82 -11.59
N GLU A 353 -11.33 2.55 -10.31
CA GLU A 353 -12.45 3.17 -9.59
C GLU A 353 -12.31 4.69 -9.53
N LEU A 354 -11.12 5.20 -9.18
CA LEU A 354 -10.85 6.63 -9.11
C LEU A 354 -11.06 7.30 -10.47
N LEU A 355 -10.44 6.78 -11.53
CA LEU A 355 -10.52 7.36 -12.86
C LEU A 355 -11.95 7.33 -13.42
N LEU A 356 -12.68 6.22 -13.22
CA LEU A 356 -14.09 6.11 -13.59
C LEU A 356 -14.95 7.15 -12.88
N LYS A 357 -14.76 7.32 -11.56
CA LYS A 357 -15.51 8.30 -10.76
C LYS A 357 -15.19 9.73 -11.17
N ILE A 358 -13.92 10.06 -11.41
CA ILE A 358 -13.51 11.37 -11.92
C ILE A 358 -14.18 11.63 -13.27
N ASN A 359 -14.06 10.71 -14.22
CA ASN A 359 -14.61 10.92 -15.55
C ASN A 359 -16.13 11.10 -15.53
N ARG A 360 -16.84 10.27 -14.77
CA ARG A 360 -18.29 10.39 -14.60
C ARG A 360 -18.70 11.76 -14.06
N LEU A 361 -17.98 12.28 -13.07
CA LEU A 361 -18.26 13.58 -12.46
C LEU A 361 -17.81 14.78 -13.30
N LEU A 362 -16.85 14.61 -14.22
CA LEU A 362 -16.44 15.66 -15.15
C LEU A 362 -17.35 15.76 -16.38
N MET A 363 -18.15 14.73 -16.65
CA MET A 363 -19.10 14.65 -17.77
C MET A 363 -20.54 15.02 -17.38
N SER A 364 -20.84 15.10 -16.08
CA SER A 364 -22.12 15.58 -15.51
C SER A 364 -22.13 17.09 -15.34
#